data_AF-A0A8J7EM10-F1
#
_entry.id   AF-A0A8J7EM10-F1
#
_cell.length_a   1.000
_cell.length_b   1.000
_cell.length_c   1.000
_cell.angle_alpha   90.00
_cell.angle_beta   90.00
_cell.angle_gamma   90.00
#
_symmetry.space_group_name_H-M   'P 1'
#
loop_
_entity.id
_entity.type
_entity.pdbx_description
1 polymer ?
#
loop_
_entity_poly.entity_id
_entity_poly.type
_entity_poly.pdbx_seq_one_letter_code
_entity_poly.pdbx_strand_id
1 'polypeptide(L)'
;MAKGVEQIEQDIAVLEQAVVAIAQEFYDTYHQYLSELGQAVRQQLIQAGYHLCTRGCPERFLQLSLNQRQQLQQSLQQLAKQAKPQLLGSLQFPSAVVDEPDSPEVLIASDSTDALAAFNLLLDDREEQPVEPEPEPEPEPEKSTEESPDRPMNPVDLAKWQDRLEKLVGEELQTISHAANCLLQQSNILPRQLPEPVLEVAAKSDLAGEAAGPPNLLNLLIEAEGGHQQESSVTHIVAIRLRLSEIEFANPTLSSWRSNIRSLSNRLGQLGQEYQKKQREKAIAEAEAAWRSSWYEDPS
;
A
#
# COMPACT_ATOMS: atom_id res chain seq x y z
N MET A 1 11.97 -23.97 -36.76
CA MET A 1 11.58 -22.81 -35.93
C MET A 1 10.76 -23.20 -34.71
N ALA A 2 9.93 -24.27 -34.77
CA ALA A 2 9.24 -24.82 -33.60
C ALA A 2 10.15 -25.11 -32.39
N LYS A 3 11.34 -25.69 -32.59
CA LYS A 3 12.32 -25.93 -31.51
C LYS A 3 12.82 -24.67 -30.79
N GLY A 4 12.76 -23.50 -31.45
CA GLY A 4 13.16 -22.22 -30.85
C GLY A 4 12.10 -21.67 -29.92
N VAL A 5 10.83 -21.73 -30.33
CA VAL A 5 9.68 -21.34 -29.49
C VAL A 5 9.54 -22.27 -28.29
N GLU A 6 9.66 -23.58 -28.50
CA GLU A 6 9.60 -24.59 -27.43
C GLU A 6 10.69 -24.37 -26.36
N GLN A 7 11.91 -23.98 -26.77
CA GLN A 7 12.97 -23.64 -25.83
C GLN A 7 12.66 -22.36 -25.03
N ILE A 8 12.09 -21.33 -25.67
CA ILE A 8 11.68 -20.10 -24.99
C ILE A 8 10.56 -20.39 -23.98
N GLU A 9 9.62 -21.27 -24.31
CA GLU A 9 8.56 -21.70 -23.38
C GLU A 9 9.10 -22.47 -22.18
N GLN A 10 10.09 -23.34 -22.39
CA GLN A 10 10.78 -24.02 -21.30
C GLN A 10 11.52 -23.03 -20.39
N ASP A 11 12.21 -22.04 -20.96
CA ASP A 11 12.89 -21.00 -20.19
C ASP A 11 11.89 -20.17 -19.35
N ILE A 12 10.73 -19.82 -19.92
CA ILE A 12 9.65 -19.12 -19.21
C ILE A 12 9.11 -19.97 -18.05
N ALA A 13 8.87 -21.27 -18.29
CA ALA A 13 8.39 -22.17 -17.25
C ALA A 13 9.38 -22.31 -16.08
N VAL A 14 10.69 -22.31 -16.35
CA VAL A 14 11.74 -22.30 -15.31
C VAL A 14 11.70 -21.00 -14.50
N LEU A 15 11.52 -19.86 -15.16
CA LEU A 15 11.37 -18.58 -14.47
C LEU A 15 10.12 -18.55 -13.58
N GLU A 16 9.00 -19.10 -14.04
CA GLU A 16 7.75 -19.21 -13.26
C GLU A 16 7.93 -20.09 -12.02
N GLN A 17 8.65 -21.22 -12.12
CA GLN A 17 8.99 -22.02 -10.95
C GLN A 17 9.84 -21.26 -9.93
N ALA A 18 10.78 -20.44 -10.42
CA ALA A 18 11.58 -19.59 -9.56
C ALA A 18 10.74 -18.46 -8.91
N VAL A 19 9.71 -17.93 -9.58
CA VAL A 19 8.72 -17.03 -8.96
C VAL A 19 7.98 -17.73 -7.82
N VAL A 20 7.51 -18.96 -8.03
CA VAL A 20 6.82 -19.73 -6.98
C VAL A 20 7.71 -19.96 -5.77
N ALA A 21 9.00 -20.24 -5.98
CA ALA A 21 9.97 -20.35 -4.88
C ALA A 21 10.12 -19.03 -4.11
N ILE A 22 10.27 -17.90 -4.82
CA ILE A 22 10.34 -16.57 -4.19
C ILE A 22 9.03 -16.23 -3.47
N ALA A 23 7.88 -16.62 -4.00
CA ALA A 23 6.57 -16.42 -3.37
C ALA A 23 6.48 -17.14 -2.02
N GLN A 24 6.97 -18.38 -1.94
CA GLN A 24 7.07 -19.11 -0.68
C GLN A 24 8.01 -18.41 0.31
N GLU A 25 9.19 -17.99 -0.13
CA GLU A 25 10.14 -17.24 0.71
C GLU A 25 9.54 -15.93 1.24
N PHE A 26 8.78 -15.21 0.40
CA PHE A 26 8.04 -14.02 0.81
C PHE A 26 6.99 -14.35 1.87
N TYR A 27 6.15 -15.35 1.63
CA TYR A 27 5.10 -15.74 2.56
C TYR A 27 5.67 -16.06 3.95
N ASP A 28 6.74 -16.87 4.00
CA ASP A 28 7.39 -17.24 5.27
C ASP A 28 8.03 -16.03 5.95
N THR A 29 8.68 -15.16 5.17
CA THR A 29 9.29 -13.93 5.67
C THR A 29 8.25 -12.97 6.24
N TYR A 30 7.14 -12.75 5.53
CA TYR A 30 6.04 -11.90 5.99
C TYR A 30 5.33 -12.50 7.21
N HIS A 31 5.15 -13.82 7.27
CA HIS A 31 4.60 -14.46 8.47
C HIS A 31 5.44 -14.16 9.72
N GLN A 32 6.76 -14.26 9.63
CA GLN A 32 7.66 -13.93 10.75
C GLN A 32 7.64 -12.42 11.06
N TYR A 33 7.73 -11.58 10.03
CA TYR A 33 7.66 -10.14 10.16
C TYR A 33 6.38 -9.68 10.86
N LEU A 34 5.21 -10.15 10.42
CA LEU A 34 3.91 -9.80 10.98
C LEU A 34 3.72 -10.34 12.40
N SER A 35 4.29 -11.52 12.70
CA SER A 35 4.31 -12.08 14.04
C SER A 35 5.07 -11.17 15.03
N GLU A 36 6.25 -10.69 14.63
CA GLU A 36 7.06 -9.75 15.41
C GLU A 36 6.42 -8.35 15.45
N LEU A 37 5.85 -7.89 14.33
CA LEU A 37 5.19 -6.59 14.23
C LEU A 37 3.99 -6.54 15.18
N GLY A 38 3.16 -7.58 15.20
CA GLY A 38 2.02 -7.66 16.12
C GLY A 38 2.43 -7.60 17.59
N GLN A 39 3.59 -8.16 17.96
CA GLN A 39 4.16 -8.01 19.30
C GLN A 39 4.63 -6.58 19.58
N ALA A 40 5.32 -5.95 18.62
CA ALA A 40 5.78 -4.58 18.75
C ALA A 40 4.60 -3.59 18.84
N VAL A 41 3.60 -3.72 17.99
CA VAL A 41 2.34 -2.95 18.01
C VAL A 41 1.67 -3.04 19.38
N ARG A 42 1.57 -4.26 19.94
CA ARG A 42 1.01 -4.45 21.27
C ARG A 42 1.73 -3.62 22.33
N GLN A 43 3.06 -3.64 22.33
CA GLN A 43 3.86 -2.89 23.31
C GLN A 43 3.72 -1.38 23.10
N GLN A 44 3.84 -0.94 21.86
CA GLN A 44 3.77 0.47 21.46
C GLN A 44 2.39 1.07 21.75
N LEU A 45 1.30 0.34 21.54
CA LEU A 45 -0.05 0.80 21.86
C LEU A 45 -0.23 1.04 23.37
N ILE A 46 0.27 0.12 24.21
CA ILE A 46 0.20 0.27 25.67
C ILE A 46 1.06 1.46 26.13
N GLN A 47 2.25 1.63 25.55
CA GLN A 47 3.12 2.75 25.85
C GLN A 47 2.51 4.10 25.42
N ALA A 48 1.94 4.16 24.22
CA ALA A 48 1.23 5.33 23.72
C ALA A 48 0.02 5.68 24.62
N GLY A 49 -0.79 4.68 24.98
CA GLY A 49 -1.91 4.86 25.92
C GLY A 49 -1.47 5.38 27.29
N TYR A 50 -0.36 4.85 27.84
CA TYR A 50 0.23 5.34 29.07
C TYR A 50 0.69 6.80 28.94
N HIS A 51 1.43 7.15 27.89
CA HIS A 51 1.90 8.52 27.68
C HIS A 51 0.76 9.50 27.46
N LEU A 52 -0.27 9.12 26.70
CA LEU A 52 -1.46 9.95 26.52
C LEU A 52 -2.17 10.19 27.85
N CYS A 53 -2.40 9.15 28.66
CA CYS A 53 -3.10 9.28 29.93
C CYS A 53 -2.29 10.05 30.99
N THR A 54 -0.96 9.95 30.98
CA THR A 54 -0.11 10.53 32.05
C THR A 54 0.55 11.86 31.68
N ARG A 55 0.73 12.14 30.39
CA ARG A 55 1.36 13.37 29.90
C ARG A 55 0.41 14.21 29.05
N GLY A 56 -0.41 13.58 28.21
CA GLY A 56 -1.36 14.29 27.34
C GLY A 56 -2.60 14.79 28.08
N CYS A 57 -3.22 13.94 28.90
CA CYS A 57 -4.48 14.23 29.60
C CYS A 57 -4.51 13.76 31.08
N PRO A 58 -3.52 14.13 31.90
CA PRO A 58 -3.41 13.66 33.29
C PRO A 58 -4.63 14.01 34.14
N GLU A 59 -5.16 15.22 33.99
CA GLU A 59 -6.31 15.71 34.77
C GLU A 59 -7.56 14.87 34.53
N ARG A 60 -7.87 14.56 33.26
CA ARG A 60 -9.01 13.72 32.89
C ARG A 60 -8.83 12.29 33.39
N PHE A 61 -7.62 11.74 33.31
CA PHE A 61 -7.34 10.41 33.86
C PHE A 61 -7.49 10.36 35.39
N LEU A 62 -7.08 11.41 36.10
CA LEU A 62 -7.24 11.52 37.56
C LEU A 62 -8.70 11.73 37.98
N GLN A 63 -9.56 12.29 37.11
CA GLN A 63 -11.00 12.40 37.37
C GLN A 63 -11.74 11.05 37.28
N LEU A 64 -11.16 10.06 36.61
CA LEU A 64 -11.74 8.72 36.55
C LEU A 64 -11.70 8.03 37.93
N SER A 65 -12.76 7.27 38.24
CA SER A 65 -12.78 6.36 39.38
C SER A 65 -11.79 5.20 39.19
N LEU A 66 -11.44 4.51 40.28
CA LEU A 66 -10.55 3.33 40.22
C LEU A 66 -11.05 2.27 39.23
N ASN A 67 -12.36 1.99 39.23
CA ASN A 67 -12.97 1.02 38.34
C ASN A 67 -12.85 1.46 36.86
N GLN A 68 -13.18 2.73 36.55
CA GLN A 68 -13.02 3.26 35.19
C GLN A 68 -11.58 3.19 34.68
N ARG A 69 -10.60 3.49 35.53
CA ARG A 69 -9.17 3.36 35.17
C ARG A 69 -8.80 1.90 34.88
N GLN A 70 -9.27 0.96 35.71
CA GLN A 70 -9.04 -0.48 35.49
C GLN A 70 -9.69 -0.95 34.20
N GLN A 71 -10.94 -0.56 33.94
CA GLN A 71 -11.67 -0.93 32.73
C GLN A 71 -10.97 -0.40 31.47
N LEU A 72 -10.57 0.87 31.45
CA LEU A 72 -9.82 1.45 30.33
C LEU A 72 -8.51 0.69 30.06
N GLN A 73 -7.72 0.42 31.11
CA GLN A 73 -6.47 -0.31 30.97
C GLN A 73 -6.70 -1.73 30.44
N GLN A 74 -7.73 -2.43 30.92
CA GLN A 74 -8.09 -3.76 30.44
C GLN A 74 -8.54 -3.74 28.98
N SER A 75 -9.37 -2.77 28.58
CA SER A 75 -9.83 -2.63 27.19
C SER A 75 -8.67 -2.33 26.23
N LEU A 76 -7.75 -1.42 26.59
CA LEU A 76 -6.55 -1.17 25.79
C LEU A 76 -5.65 -2.41 25.70
N GLN A 77 -5.49 -3.17 26.79
CA GLN A 77 -4.74 -4.43 26.78
C GLN A 77 -5.40 -5.52 25.93
N GLN A 78 -6.73 -5.59 25.91
CA GLN A 78 -7.46 -6.53 25.06
C GLN A 78 -7.31 -6.16 23.59
N LEU A 79 -7.49 -4.88 23.24
CA LEU A 79 -7.26 -4.38 21.88
C LEU A 79 -5.82 -4.66 21.43
N ALA A 80 -4.83 -4.35 22.27
CA ALA A 80 -3.42 -4.60 21.95
C ALA A 80 -3.10 -6.09 21.75
N LYS A 81 -3.84 -7.02 22.39
CA LYS A 81 -3.68 -8.47 22.18
C LYS A 81 -4.25 -8.94 20.84
N GLN A 82 -5.18 -8.20 20.24
CA GLN A 82 -5.82 -8.54 18.96
C GLN A 82 -4.96 -8.15 17.75
N ALA A 83 -4.01 -7.22 17.91
CA ALA A 83 -3.16 -6.76 16.83
C ALA A 83 -2.44 -7.89 16.06
N LYS A 84 -1.81 -8.83 16.78
CA LYS A 84 -1.10 -9.96 16.16
C LYS A 84 -2.01 -10.88 15.35
N PRO A 85 -3.11 -11.43 15.89
CA PRO A 85 -3.99 -12.28 15.11
C PRO A 85 -4.69 -11.54 13.96
N GLN A 86 -4.96 -10.24 14.07
CA GLN A 86 -5.52 -9.45 12.96
C GLN A 86 -4.51 -9.32 11.81
N LEU A 87 -3.27 -8.93 12.10
CA LEU A 87 -2.19 -8.82 11.10
C LEU A 87 -1.85 -10.18 10.45
N LEU A 88 -1.86 -11.27 11.22
CA LEU A 88 -1.64 -12.60 10.64
C LEU A 88 -2.86 -13.11 9.86
N GLY A 89 -4.07 -12.69 10.25
CA GLY A 89 -5.30 -13.05 9.55
C GLY A 89 -5.42 -12.41 8.17
N SER A 90 -4.78 -11.26 7.94
CA SER A 90 -4.69 -10.62 6.62
C SER A 90 -3.64 -11.26 5.70
N LEU A 91 -2.76 -12.12 6.22
CA LEU A 91 -1.75 -12.81 5.41
C LEU A 91 -2.40 -13.96 4.63
N GLN A 92 -2.49 -13.78 3.32
CA GLN A 92 -2.92 -14.82 2.38
C GLN A 92 -1.75 -15.23 1.49
N PHE A 93 -1.71 -16.50 1.10
CA PHE A 93 -0.69 -16.97 0.17
C PHE A 93 -0.81 -16.23 -1.18
N PRO A 94 0.30 -15.83 -1.83
CA PRO A 94 0.23 -15.14 -3.11
C PRO A 94 -0.48 -16.01 -4.15
N SER A 95 -1.49 -15.45 -4.83
CA SER A 95 -2.30 -16.16 -5.81
C SER A 95 -2.46 -15.30 -7.06
N ALA A 96 -2.52 -15.96 -8.22
CA ALA A 96 -2.60 -15.34 -9.54
C ALA A 96 -4.00 -14.74 -9.88
N VAL A 97 -4.96 -14.77 -8.94
CA VAL A 97 -6.33 -14.34 -9.19
C VAL A 97 -6.49 -12.81 -9.09
N VAL A 98 -6.73 -12.23 -10.27
CA VAL A 98 -7.63 -11.14 -10.71
C VAL A 98 -7.93 -10.01 -9.73
N ASP A 99 -7.62 -8.78 -10.19
CA ASP A 99 -8.07 -7.50 -9.65
C ASP A 99 -9.60 -7.55 -9.36
N GLU A 100 -10.02 -7.39 -8.11
CA GLU A 100 -11.38 -6.88 -7.88
C GLU A 100 -11.47 -5.48 -8.49
N PRO A 101 -12.50 -5.17 -9.29
CA PRO A 101 -12.65 -3.85 -9.85
C PRO A 101 -13.29 -2.96 -8.79
N ASP A 102 -12.48 -2.17 -8.08
CA ASP A 102 -13.03 -0.92 -7.56
C ASP A 102 -12.02 0.24 -7.56
N SER A 103 -12.42 1.22 -8.39
CA SER A 103 -12.07 2.64 -8.40
C SER A 103 -10.75 3.10 -9.06
N PRO A 104 -10.80 4.21 -9.82
CA PRO A 104 -9.76 4.61 -10.76
C PRO A 104 -8.58 5.24 -10.03
N GLU A 105 -7.42 4.59 -10.03
CA GLU A 105 -6.16 5.30 -9.81
C GLU A 105 -5.90 6.19 -11.03
N VAL A 106 -6.30 7.46 -10.89
CA VAL A 106 -5.67 8.57 -11.61
C VAL A 106 -4.17 8.44 -11.35
N LEU A 107 -3.42 8.07 -12.39
CA LEU A 107 -1.97 8.15 -12.42
C LEU A 107 -1.55 9.61 -12.26
N ILE A 108 -1.43 10.08 -11.02
CA ILE A 108 -0.66 11.29 -10.72
C ILE A 108 0.79 10.85 -10.69
N ALA A 109 1.46 11.04 -11.83
CA ALA A 109 2.90 10.89 -11.95
C ALA A 109 3.59 11.75 -10.89
N SER A 110 4.28 11.11 -9.93
CA SER A 110 5.18 11.80 -9.01
C SER A 110 6.44 12.20 -9.76
N ASP A 111 6.47 13.48 -10.11
CA ASP A 111 7.60 14.39 -10.06
C ASP A 111 9.01 13.77 -10.25
N SER A 112 9.44 13.76 -11.52
CA SER A 112 10.85 13.81 -11.87
C SER A 112 11.10 15.15 -12.56
N THR A 113 11.43 16.16 -11.76
CA THR A 113 11.95 17.45 -12.22
C THR A 113 13.33 17.26 -12.84
N ASP A 114 13.39 17.10 -14.16
CA ASP A 114 14.45 17.66 -15.05
C ASP A 114 14.28 17.10 -16.48
N ALA A 115 13.38 17.68 -17.28
CA ALA A 115 13.40 17.58 -18.77
C ALA A 115 12.29 18.38 -19.50
N LEU A 116 11.68 19.42 -18.91
CA LEU A 116 10.62 20.20 -19.58
C LEU A 116 10.97 21.69 -19.73
N ALA A 117 12.06 21.97 -20.46
CA ALA A 117 12.40 23.35 -20.87
C ALA A 117 12.55 23.53 -22.39
N ALA A 118 12.21 22.53 -23.22
CA ALA A 118 12.50 22.59 -24.66
C ALA A 118 11.29 22.45 -25.61
N PHE A 119 10.05 22.40 -25.12
CA PHE A 119 8.89 22.13 -26.00
C PHE A 119 7.71 23.07 -25.75
N ASN A 120 7.95 24.38 -25.75
CA ASN A 120 6.84 25.35 -25.81
C ASN A 120 7.16 26.68 -26.52
N LEU A 121 8.06 26.67 -27.50
CA LEU A 121 8.23 27.78 -28.43
C LEU A 121 8.25 27.25 -29.87
N LEU A 122 7.06 27.05 -30.43
CA LEU A 122 6.79 27.06 -31.87
C LEU A 122 5.26 27.08 -32.08
N LEU A 123 4.66 28.19 -31.65
CA LEU A 123 3.45 28.69 -32.28
C LEU A 123 3.93 29.46 -33.51
N ASP A 124 3.88 28.82 -34.68
CA ASP A 124 3.84 29.56 -35.95
C ASP A 124 3.21 28.70 -37.05
N ASP A 125 2.17 29.28 -37.63
CA ASP A 125 1.59 29.04 -38.96
C ASP A 125 1.51 27.62 -39.51
N ARG A 126 0.30 27.04 -39.48
CA ARG A 126 -0.12 26.07 -40.49
C ARG A 126 -1.58 26.27 -40.89
N GLU A 127 -1.74 26.60 -42.17
CA GLU A 127 -2.96 26.90 -42.91
C GLU A 127 -4.03 25.80 -42.78
N GLU A 128 -5.29 26.25 -42.67
CA GLU A 128 -6.49 25.43 -42.74
C GLU A 128 -6.58 24.72 -44.12
N GLN A 129 -6.61 23.39 -44.12
CA GLN A 129 -7.03 22.60 -45.27
C GLN A 129 -8.36 21.87 -44.99
N PRO A 130 -9.22 21.68 -46.02
CA PRO A 130 -10.60 21.26 -45.84
C PRO A 130 -10.73 19.78 -45.47
N VAL A 131 -11.69 19.50 -44.59
CA VAL A 131 -12.09 18.19 -44.09
C VAL A 131 -12.71 17.33 -45.20
N GLU A 132 -12.08 16.21 -45.55
CA GLU A 132 -12.71 15.08 -46.26
C GLU A 132 -13.33 14.11 -45.22
N PRO A 133 -14.48 13.48 -45.53
CA PRO A 133 -15.23 12.67 -44.56
C PRO A 133 -14.56 11.31 -44.28
N GLU A 134 -14.47 10.98 -43.00
CA GLU A 134 -13.97 9.72 -42.43
C GLU A 134 -14.72 8.48 -42.97
N PRO A 135 -14.02 7.37 -43.27
CA PRO A 135 -14.64 6.05 -43.32
C PRO A 135 -14.82 5.48 -41.89
N GLU A 136 -15.95 4.82 -41.69
CA GLU A 136 -16.44 4.22 -40.44
C GLU A 136 -15.39 3.38 -39.68
N PRO A 137 -15.43 3.35 -38.33
CA PRO A 137 -14.51 2.54 -37.54
C PRO A 137 -14.83 1.05 -37.70
N GLU A 138 -13.86 0.28 -38.18
CA GLU A 138 -13.84 -1.18 -38.06
C GLU A 138 -13.91 -1.59 -36.57
N PRO A 139 -14.59 -2.69 -36.23
CA PRO A 139 -14.71 -3.13 -34.84
C PRO A 139 -13.33 -3.50 -34.29
N GLU A 140 -12.91 -2.80 -33.23
CA GLU A 140 -11.75 -3.18 -32.41
C GLU A 140 -11.90 -4.64 -31.95
N PRO A 141 -10.83 -5.46 -32.00
CA PRO A 141 -10.90 -6.80 -31.46
C PRO A 141 -11.20 -6.71 -29.97
N GLU A 142 -12.33 -7.29 -29.60
CA GLU A 142 -12.78 -7.52 -28.24
C GLU A 142 -11.57 -7.97 -27.39
N LYS A 143 -11.32 -7.27 -26.28
CA LYS A 143 -10.43 -7.76 -25.22
C LYS A 143 -11.04 -9.05 -24.71
N SER A 144 -10.60 -10.16 -25.27
CA SER A 144 -10.86 -11.50 -24.78
C SER A 144 -10.35 -11.56 -23.34
N THR A 145 -11.27 -11.41 -22.41
CA THR A 145 -11.04 -11.73 -21.00
C THR A 145 -11.11 -13.24 -20.93
N GLU A 146 -10.05 -13.91 -21.41
CA GLU A 146 -9.89 -15.35 -21.24
C GLU A 146 -9.56 -15.60 -19.76
N GLU A 147 -10.60 -15.81 -18.96
CA GLU A 147 -10.51 -16.45 -17.66
C GLU A 147 -9.89 -17.84 -17.84
N SER A 148 -8.58 -17.90 -17.67
CA SER A 148 -7.81 -19.13 -17.55
C SER A 148 -7.58 -19.39 -16.05
N PRO A 149 -8.25 -20.36 -15.42
CA PRO A 149 -8.10 -20.64 -13.98
C PRO A 149 -6.74 -21.25 -13.58
N ASP A 150 -5.81 -21.40 -14.52
CA ASP A 150 -4.53 -22.11 -14.35
C ASP A 150 -3.30 -21.26 -14.71
N ARG A 151 -3.42 -19.93 -14.74
CA ARG A 151 -2.29 -19.06 -15.04
C ARG A 151 -1.19 -19.22 -13.96
N PRO A 152 0.04 -19.62 -14.32
CA PRO A 152 1.15 -19.68 -13.37
C PRO A 152 1.47 -18.27 -12.85
N MET A 153 1.83 -18.19 -11.57
CA MET A 153 2.13 -16.92 -10.92
C MET A 153 3.32 -16.24 -11.59
N ASN A 154 3.11 -15.00 -12.04
CA ASN A 154 4.16 -14.23 -12.67
C ASN A 154 4.79 -13.23 -11.66
N PRO A 155 5.95 -12.62 -12.00
CA PRO A 155 6.62 -11.67 -11.12
C PRO A 155 5.79 -10.42 -10.77
N VAL A 156 4.91 -9.99 -11.68
CA VAL A 156 4.05 -8.81 -11.51
C VAL A 156 2.94 -9.09 -10.51
N ASP A 157 2.34 -10.28 -10.55
CA ASP A 157 1.30 -10.72 -9.61
C ASP A 157 1.85 -10.75 -8.18
N LEU A 158 3.08 -11.26 -8.01
CA LEU A 158 3.73 -11.30 -6.71
C LEU A 158 4.08 -9.91 -6.18
N ALA A 159 4.50 -8.98 -7.05
CA ALA A 159 4.74 -7.59 -6.67
C ALA A 159 3.42 -6.88 -6.27
N LYS A 160 2.32 -7.10 -7.01
CA LYS A 160 0.99 -6.60 -6.63
C LYS A 160 0.52 -7.18 -5.30
N TRP A 161 0.74 -8.47 -5.05
CA TRP A 161 0.44 -9.10 -3.77
C TRP A 161 1.21 -8.43 -2.63
N GLN A 162 2.50 -8.15 -2.83
CA GLN A 162 3.33 -7.47 -1.84
C GLN A 162 2.80 -6.07 -1.53
N ASP A 163 2.52 -5.25 -2.54
CA ASP A 163 1.99 -3.89 -2.36
C ASP A 163 0.65 -3.89 -1.61
N ARG A 164 -0.27 -4.80 -1.98
CA ARG A 164 -1.55 -4.98 -1.28
C ARG A 164 -1.34 -5.35 0.19
N LEU A 165 -0.43 -6.27 0.49
CA LEU A 165 -0.14 -6.67 1.88
C LEU A 165 0.42 -5.49 2.70
N GLU A 166 1.32 -4.68 2.14
CA GLU A 166 1.86 -3.49 2.81
C GLU A 166 0.77 -2.44 3.08
N LYS A 167 -0.15 -2.23 2.13
CA LYS A 167 -1.32 -1.35 2.32
C LYS A 167 -2.23 -1.87 3.45
N LEU A 168 -2.55 -3.16 3.44
CA LEU A 168 -3.36 -3.80 4.49
C LEU A 168 -2.73 -3.67 5.88
N VAL A 169 -1.39 -3.79 6.00
CA VAL A 169 -0.69 -3.57 7.27
C VAL A 169 -0.90 -2.13 7.76
N GLY A 170 -0.81 -1.14 6.86
CA GLY A 170 -1.08 0.25 7.19
C GLY A 170 -2.52 0.49 7.66
N GLU A 171 -3.50 -0.07 6.95
CA GLU A 171 -4.92 0.01 7.27
C GLU A 171 -5.25 -0.65 8.62
N GLU A 172 -4.62 -1.79 8.94
CA GLU A 172 -4.81 -2.46 10.22
C GLU A 172 -4.27 -1.61 11.38
N LEU A 173 -3.10 -0.99 11.22
CA LEU A 173 -2.56 -0.05 12.21
C LEU A 173 -3.45 1.16 12.42
N GLN A 174 -4.05 1.69 11.34
CA GLN A 174 -5.03 2.76 11.42
C GLN A 174 -6.29 2.32 12.16
N THR A 175 -6.80 1.13 11.87
CA THR A 175 -7.97 0.53 12.53
C THR A 175 -7.74 0.36 14.03
N ILE A 176 -6.59 -0.17 14.43
CA ILE A 176 -6.20 -0.32 15.84
C ILE A 176 -6.07 1.06 16.51
N SER A 177 -5.47 2.04 15.83
CA SER A 177 -5.33 3.42 16.35
C SER A 177 -6.71 4.07 16.57
N HIS A 178 -7.62 3.93 15.61
CA HIS A 178 -8.97 4.45 15.71
C HIS A 178 -9.74 3.77 16.84
N ALA A 179 -9.70 2.44 16.93
CA ALA A 179 -10.33 1.70 18.02
C ALA A 179 -9.80 2.14 19.40
N ALA A 180 -8.49 2.38 19.53
CA ALA A 180 -7.90 2.87 20.77
C ALA A 180 -8.39 4.28 21.13
N ASN A 181 -8.48 5.18 20.15
CA ASN A 181 -9.02 6.52 20.36
C ASN A 181 -10.51 6.49 20.75
N CYS A 182 -11.30 5.60 20.14
CA CYS A 182 -12.70 5.38 20.53
C CYS A 182 -12.83 4.93 22.00
N LEU A 183 -11.98 4.01 22.47
CA LEU A 183 -11.95 3.61 23.89
C LEU A 183 -11.62 4.78 24.82
N LEU A 184 -10.69 5.65 24.42
CA LEU A 184 -10.33 6.84 25.18
C LEU A 184 -11.44 7.90 25.19
N GLN A 185 -12.18 8.06 24.10
CA GLN A 185 -13.36 8.93 24.02
C GLN A 185 -14.52 8.41 24.89
N GLN A 186 -14.80 7.11 24.84
CA GLN A 186 -15.82 6.46 25.68
C GLN A 186 -15.52 6.64 27.18
N SER A 187 -14.23 6.66 27.52
CA SER A 187 -13.74 6.90 28.88
C SER A 187 -13.64 8.40 29.24
N ASN A 188 -14.12 9.31 28.39
CA ASN A 188 -14.01 10.78 28.55
C ASN A 188 -12.58 11.30 28.73
N ILE A 189 -11.55 10.58 28.27
CA ILE A 189 -10.18 11.07 28.22
C ILE A 189 -9.99 11.99 27.02
N LEU A 190 -10.49 11.59 25.86
CA LEU A 190 -10.49 12.41 24.65
C LEU A 190 -11.85 13.07 24.44
N PRO A 191 -11.89 14.27 23.84
CA PRO A 191 -13.15 14.91 23.49
C PRO A 191 -13.88 14.08 22.41
N ARG A 192 -15.21 14.08 22.46
CA ARG A 192 -16.06 13.32 21.51
C ARG A 192 -16.05 13.87 20.09
N GLN A 193 -15.63 15.12 19.90
CA GLN A 193 -15.49 15.76 18.60
C GLN A 193 -14.01 15.74 18.20
N LEU A 194 -13.58 14.64 17.58
CA LEU A 194 -12.38 14.63 16.76
C LEU A 194 -12.87 14.68 15.31
N PRO A 195 -12.57 15.73 14.53
CA PRO A 195 -12.91 15.71 13.12
C PRO A 195 -12.14 14.57 12.46
N GLU A 196 -12.84 13.48 12.12
CA GLU A 196 -12.32 12.37 11.32
C GLU A 196 -11.58 12.85 10.05
N PRO A 197 -12.05 13.90 9.34
CA PRO A 197 -11.33 14.42 8.18
C PRO A 197 -9.94 14.97 8.52
N VAL A 198 -9.76 15.57 9.71
CA VAL A 198 -8.47 16.13 10.13
C VAL A 198 -7.51 15.02 10.54
N LEU A 199 -8.02 13.93 11.13
CA LEU A 199 -7.22 12.74 11.42
C LEU A 199 -6.78 12.03 10.15
N GLU A 200 -7.63 11.93 9.13
CA GLU A 200 -7.27 11.33 7.85
C GLU A 200 -6.28 12.18 7.05
N VAL A 201 -6.45 13.50 7.04
CA VAL A 201 -5.52 14.42 6.37
C VAL A 201 -4.16 14.43 7.08
N ALA A 202 -4.14 14.49 8.41
CA ALA A 202 -2.91 14.31 9.20
C ALA A 202 -2.36 12.88 9.09
N ALA A 203 -3.19 11.91 8.68
CA ALA A 203 -2.74 10.54 8.46
C ALA A 203 -2.04 10.33 7.12
N LYS A 204 -2.46 11.05 6.09
CA LYS A 204 -1.88 11.02 4.75
C LYS A 204 -0.71 11.97 4.61
N SER A 205 -0.73 13.07 5.36
CA SER A 205 0.38 14.01 5.41
C SER A 205 1.24 13.70 6.64
N ASP A 206 2.36 13.01 6.45
CA ASP A 206 3.46 13.04 7.43
C ASP A 206 3.96 14.49 7.72
N LEU A 207 3.38 15.49 7.04
CA LEU A 207 3.50 16.93 7.24
C LEU A 207 2.92 17.46 8.56
N ALA A 208 2.23 16.65 9.38
CA ALA A 208 1.88 17.03 10.75
C ALA A 208 3.11 16.93 11.70
N GLY A 209 4.22 17.53 11.28
CA GLY A 209 5.35 17.93 12.08
C GLY A 209 6.22 16.80 12.62
N GLU A 210 7.52 16.95 12.40
CA GLU A 210 8.59 16.59 13.32
C GLU A 210 8.41 17.28 14.70
N ALA A 211 7.25 17.11 15.34
CA ALA A 211 7.00 17.62 16.66
C ALA A 211 7.58 16.61 17.64
N ALA A 212 8.57 17.05 18.42
CA ALA A 212 9.24 16.32 19.49
C ALA A 212 8.25 15.81 20.57
N GLY A 213 7.52 14.74 20.24
CA GLY A 213 6.53 14.07 21.07
C GLY A 213 6.88 12.61 21.30
N PRO A 214 6.22 11.93 22.25
CA PRO A 214 6.38 10.50 22.43
C PRO A 214 5.96 9.75 21.15
N PRO A 215 6.58 8.59 20.85
CA PRO A 215 6.25 7.83 19.66
C PRO A 215 4.77 7.41 19.67
N ASN A 216 4.21 7.30 18.48
CA ASN A 216 2.86 6.84 18.18
C ASN A 216 1.74 7.74 18.73
N LEU A 217 2.02 9.02 18.96
CA LEU A 217 1.04 10.04 19.33
C LEU A 217 0.96 11.14 18.28
N LEU A 218 -0.22 11.66 18.04
CA LEU A 218 -0.49 12.81 17.18
C LEU A 218 -0.96 13.98 18.04
N ASN A 219 -0.25 15.11 17.97
CA ASN A 219 -0.62 16.34 18.65
C ASN A 219 -1.22 17.30 17.63
N LEU A 220 -2.51 17.60 17.78
CA LEU A 220 -3.24 18.54 16.94
C LEU A 220 -3.56 19.80 17.74
N LEU A 221 -3.38 20.96 17.13
CA LEU A 221 -3.86 22.24 17.64
C LEU A 221 -5.05 22.63 16.76
N ILE A 222 -6.26 22.56 17.31
CA ILE A 222 -7.48 22.96 16.59
C ILE A 222 -7.85 24.37 17.03
N GLU A 223 -7.83 25.30 16.08
CA GLU A 223 -8.42 26.63 16.26
C GLU A 223 -9.93 26.49 16.11
N ALA A 224 -10.68 26.70 17.19
CA ALA A 224 -12.13 26.80 17.08
C ALA A 224 -12.48 28.17 16.46
N GLU A 225 -13.02 28.17 15.23
CA GLU A 225 -13.65 29.36 14.66
C GLU A 225 -14.94 29.66 15.43
N GLY A 226 -14.80 30.39 16.54
CA GLY A 226 -15.91 31.01 17.23
C GLY A 226 -16.44 32.17 16.39
N GLY A 227 -17.64 32.01 15.83
CA GLY A 227 -18.40 33.12 15.27
C GLY A 227 -18.61 34.21 16.33
N HIS A 228 -18.12 35.41 16.01
CA HIS A 228 -18.23 36.67 16.76
C HIS A 228 -17.21 36.90 17.90
N GLN A 229 -16.29 37.82 17.59
CA GLN A 229 -15.49 38.68 18.48
C GLN A 229 -14.98 38.06 19.80
N GLN A 230 -13.67 37.75 19.76
CA GLN A 230 -12.74 37.60 20.89
C GLN A 230 -12.87 36.34 21.76
N GLU A 231 -12.40 35.21 21.22
CA GLU A 231 -11.35 34.36 21.81
C GLU A 231 -11.13 33.15 20.87
N SER A 232 -10.03 33.16 20.11
CA SER A 232 -9.57 31.98 19.36
C SER A 232 -9.05 30.96 20.38
N SER A 233 -9.93 30.11 20.92
CA SER A 233 -9.52 29.05 21.84
C SER A 233 -8.83 27.94 21.02
N VAL A 234 -7.50 27.93 21.06
CA VAL A 234 -6.71 26.82 20.52
C VAL A 234 -6.89 25.62 21.44
N THR A 235 -7.54 24.56 20.95
CA THR A 235 -7.68 23.31 21.69
C THR A 235 -6.55 22.35 21.29
N HIS A 236 -5.70 22.02 22.25
CA HIS A 236 -4.67 21.00 22.08
C HIS A 236 -5.29 19.62 22.27
N ILE A 237 -5.19 18.78 21.25
CA ILE A 237 -5.71 17.43 21.21
C ILE A 237 -4.56 16.47 20.98
N VAL A 238 -4.42 15.48 21.86
CA VAL A 238 -3.47 14.38 21.72
C VAL A 238 -4.24 13.11 21.37
N ALA A 239 -3.90 12.42 20.31
CA ALA A 239 -4.54 11.16 19.91
C ALA A 239 -3.48 10.07 19.68
N ILE A 240 -3.87 8.80 19.77
CA ILE A 240 -3.01 7.67 19.41
C ILE A 240 -2.99 7.53 17.89
N ARG A 241 -1.79 7.45 17.31
CA ARG A 241 -1.56 7.15 15.90
C ARG A 241 -0.35 6.22 15.82
N LEU A 242 -0.60 4.94 15.61
CA LEU A 242 0.46 3.95 15.39
C LEU A 242 1.10 4.19 14.02
N ARG A 243 2.40 4.48 14.00
CA ARG A 243 3.15 4.73 12.76
C ARG A 243 4.11 3.57 12.52
N LEU A 244 4.01 2.95 11.35
CA LEU A 244 4.82 1.77 11.02
C LEU A 244 6.32 2.06 11.14
N SER A 245 6.76 3.21 10.63
CA SER A 245 8.16 3.66 10.69
C SER A 245 8.70 3.75 12.12
N GLU A 246 7.92 4.29 13.06
CA GLU A 246 8.34 4.43 14.46
C GLU A 246 8.38 3.08 15.19
N ILE A 247 7.41 2.19 14.89
CA ILE A 247 7.36 0.85 15.47
C ILE A 247 8.54 0.00 14.98
N GLU A 248 8.87 0.09 13.70
CA GLU A 248 10.03 -0.59 13.11
C GLU A 248 11.36 -0.02 13.59
N PHE A 249 11.45 1.30 13.72
CA PHE A 249 12.66 1.97 14.23
C PHE A 249 12.95 1.56 15.68
N ALA A 250 11.91 1.39 16.50
CA ALA A 250 12.06 0.97 17.88
C ALA A 250 12.50 -0.50 18.03
N ASN A 251 12.42 -1.32 16.97
CA ASN A 251 12.70 -2.75 17.06
C ASN A 251 13.74 -3.24 16.01
N PRO A 252 14.96 -3.63 16.43
CA PRO A 252 15.99 -4.09 15.51
C PRO A 252 15.62 -5.40 14.78
N THR A 253 14.77 -6.27 15.35
CA THR A 253 14.36 -7.50 14.66
C THR A 253 13.48 -7.18 13.46
N LEU A 254 12.56 -6.21 13.58
CA LEU A 254 11.74 -5.73 12.47
C LEU A 254 12.58 -5.11 11.36
N SER A 255 13.63 -4.36 11.72
CA SER A 255 14.58 -3.81 10.76
C SER A 255 15.29 -4.91 9.95
N SER A 256 15.65 -6.02 10.60
CA SER A 256 16.28 -7.16 9.92
C SER A 256 15.30 -7.86 8.96
N TRP A 257 14.04 -8.05 9.37
CA TRP A 257 13.00 -8.61 8.51
C TRP A 257 12.70 -7.71 7.31
N ARG A 258 12.64 -6.38 7.52
CA ARG A 258 12.51 -5.41 6.42
C ARG A 258 13.66 -5.50 5.42
N SER A 259 14.89 -5.71 5.90
CA SER A 259 16.02 -5.93 5.00
C SER A 259 15.86 -7.21 4.16
N ASN A 260 15.32 -8.28 4.75
CA ASN A 260 15.04 -9.53 4.03
C ASN A 260 13.92 -9.36 3.00
N ILE A 261 12.85 -8.64 3.35
CA ILE A 261 11.76 -8.31 2.40
C ILE A 261 12.31 -7.51 1.21
N ARG A 262 13.17 -6.51 1.47
CA ARG A 262 13.81 -5.73 0.40
C ARG A 262 14.73 -6.58 -0.48
N SER A 263 15.50 -7.51 0.10
CA SER A 263 16.37 -8.39 -0.69
C SER A 263 15.58 -9.35 -1.58
N LEU A 264 14.45 -9.88 -1.09
CA LEU A 264 13.50 -10.66 -1.89
C LEU A 264 12.86 -9.82 -3.00
N SER A 265 12.48 -8.57 -2.70
CA SER A 265 11.92 -7.63 -3.70
C SER A 265 12.92 -7.35 -4.82
N ASN A 266 14.20 -7.18 -4.48
CA ASN A 266 15.26 -6.99 -5.48
C ASN A 266 15.46 -8.23 -6.35
N ARG A 267 15.44 -9.43 -5.76
CA ARG A 267 15.51 -10.71 -6.50
C ARG A 267 14.30 -10.87 -7.42
N LEU A 268 13.11 -10.53 -6.95
CA LEU A 268 11.88 -10.53 -7.75
C LEU A 268 11.98 -9.56 -8.92
N GLY A 269 12.51 -8.35 -8.71
CA GLY A 269 12.71 -7.37 -9.76
C GLY A 269 13.67 -7.83 -10.85
N GLN A 270 14.77 -8.49 -10.48
CA GLN A 270 15.72 -9.08 -11.44
C GLN A 270 15.05 -10.18 -12.28
N LEU A 271 14.33 -11.10 -11.62
CA LEU A 271 13.61 -12.17 -12.30
C LEU A 271 12.48 -11.61 -13.18
N GLY A 272 11.81 -10.55 -12.75
CA GLY A 272 10.81 -9.82 -13.53
C GLY A 272 11.34 -9.29 -14.85
N GLN A 273 12.56 -8.73 -14.87
CA GLN A 273 13.20 -8.25 -16.09
C GLN A 273 13.53 -9.40 -17.05
N GLU A 274 14.05 -10.52 -16.54
CA GLU A 274 14.33 -11.71 -17.34
C GLU A 274 13.06 -12.32 -17.92
N TYR A 275 12.00 -12.40 -17.11
CA TYR A 275 10.68 -12.89 -17.53
C TYR A 275 10.09 -12.02 -18.65
N GLN A 276 10.10 -10.70 -18.50
CA GLN A 276 9.60 -9.78 -19.53
C GLN A 276 10.39 -9.89 -20.83
N LYS A 277 11.73 -10.04 -20.74
CA LYS A 277 12.57 -10.23 -21.92
C LYS A 277 12.21 -11.52 -22.65
N LYS A 278 12.04 -12.63 -21.95
CA LYS A 278 11.66 -13.93 -22.52
C LYS A 278 10.24 -13.93 -23.10
N GLN A 279 9.30 -13.28 -22.43
CA GLN A 279 7.95 -13.06 -22.97
C GLN A 279 7.97 -12.27 -24.29
N ARG A 280 8.81 -11.22 -24.38
CA ARG A 280 8.98 -10.48 -25.63
C ARG A 280 9.61 -11.31 -26.73
N GLU A 281 10.62 -12.12 -26.42
CA GLU A 281 11.24 -13.06 -27.36
C GLU A 281 10.20 -14.08 -27.90
N LYS A 282 9.35 -14.61 -27.02
CA LYS A 282 8.23 -15.49 -27.39
C LYS A 282 7.26 -14.79 -28.35
N ALA A 283 6.77 -13.61 -27.98
CA ALA A 283 5.82 -12.85 -28.79
C ALA A 283 6.36 -12.52 -30.19
N ILE A 284 7.66 -12.16 -30.29
CA ILE A 284 8.31 -11.93 -31.58
C ILE A 284 8.34 -13.22 -32.40
N ALA A 285 8.75 -14.34 -31.80
CA ALA A 285 8.84 -15.62 -32.49
C ALA A 285 7.48 -16.15 -32.96
N GLU A 286 6.42 -15.94 -32.17
CA GLU A 286 5.05 -16.28 -32.53
C GLU A 286 4.52 -15.40 -33.66
N ALA A 287 4.71 -14.07 -33.58
CA ALA A 287 4.32 -13.14 -34.64
C ALA A 287 5.03 -13.47 -35.96
N GLU A 288 6.33 -13.79 -35.88
CA GLU A 288 7.13 -14.24 -37.01
C GLU A 288 6.66 -15.57 -37.61
N ALA A 289 6.17 -16.50 -36.80
CA ALA A 289 5.59 -17.76 -37.26
C ALA A 289 4.22 -17.53 -37.90
N ALA A 290 3.37 -16.72 -37.27
CA ALA A 290 2.06 -16.33 -37.77
C ALA A 290 2.18 -15.63 -39.14
N TRP A 291 3.08 -14.65 -39.27
CA TRP A 291 3.35 -13.95 -40.52
C TRP A 291 3.77 -14.89 -41.65
N ARG A 292 4.69 -15.83 -41.38
CA ARG A 292 5.12 -16.82 -42.39
C ARG A 292 4.01 -17.78 -42.80
N SER A 293 3.07 -18.06 -41.89
CA SER A 293 1.94 -18.96 -42.16
C SER A 293 0.79 -18.29 -42.91
N SER A 294 0.63 -16.98 -42.76
CA SER A 294 -0.39 -16.18 -43.47
C SER A 294 0.11 -15.66 -44.83
N TRP A 295 1.38 -15.89 -45.17
CA TRP A 295 1.96 -15.48 -46.44
C TRP A 295 1.46 -16.35 -47.59
N TYR A 296 0.70 -15.76 -48.52
CA TYR A 296 0.18 -16.40 -49.73
C TYR A 296 1.02 -15.96 -50.94
N GLU A 297 1.56 -16.92 -51.71
CA GLU A 297 2.15 -16.64 -53.03
C GLU A 297 1.08 -16.81 -54.10
N ASP A 298 0.86 -15.79 -54.94
CA ASP A 298 -0.12 -15.85 -56.03
C ASP A 298 0.27 -16.97 -57.04
N PRO A 299 -0.67 -17.87 -57.38
CA PRO A 299 -0.42 -18.90 -58.39
C PRO A 299 -0.28 -18.23 -59.76
N SER A 300 0.92 -18.31 -60.33
CA SER A 300 1.24 -17.87 -61.70
C SER A 300 0.64 -18.78 -62.76
#